data_AF-A0A821EYX2-F1
#
_entry.id   AF-A0A821EYX2-F1
#
_cell.length_a   1.000
_cell.length_b   1.000
_cell.length_c   1.000
_cell.angle_alpha   90.00
_cell.angle_beta   90.00
_cell.angle_gamma   90.00
#
_symmetry.space_group_name_H-M   'P 1'
#
loop_
_entity.id
_entity.type
_entity.pdbx_description
1 polymer ?
#
loop_
_entity_poly.entity_id
_entity_poly.type
_entity_poly.pdbx_seq_one_letter_code
_entity_poly.pdbx_strand_id
1 'polypeptide(L)'
;MNKLGLFISRRSYGTAATFRAADTIVKKTQHGNRKPDSDKLVFGANFSDHMLTIKHTTASGWEKPVIEPLKSLEIHPGAKVLHYATEIFEGLKAYRGNDGKIRLFRPDLNMRRMLTSAERSVLPTFDGQELLECIKKLVHLDADWVPQSTSSTLYIRPTLIGTEPTLGVSAPNESLLFVVTGPVGPYFPT
;
A
#
# COMPACT_ATOMS: atom_id res chain seq x y z
N MET A 1 -42.66 -23.64 14.06
CA MET A 1 -42.07 -22.45 14.70
C MET A 1 -40.61 -22.74 14.99
N ASN A 2 -39.72 -21.85 14.53
CA ASN A 2 -38.34 -21.54 14.97
C ASN A 2 -37.43 -21.26 13.77
N LYS A 3 -37.39 -19.99 13.37
CA LYS A 3 -36.36 -19.43 12.49
C LYS A 3 -35.10 -19.19 13.35
N LEU A 4 -34.02 -19.90 13.03
CA LEU A 4 -32.70 -19.65 13.59
C LEU A 4 -32.16 -18.36 12.94
N GLY A 5 -32.23 -17.25 13.66
CA GLY A 5 -31.65 -15.98 13.23
C GLY A 5 -30.13 -16.03 13.30
N LEU A 6 -29.47 -16.03 12.15
CA LEU A 6 -28.02 -15.84 12.05
C LEU A 6 -27.69 -14.39 12.40
N PHE A 7 -27.40 -14.12 13.68
CA PHE A 7 -26.85 -12.83 14.11
C PHE A 7 -25.39 -12.73 13.61
N ILE A 8 -25.21 -12.12 12.44
CA ILE A 8 -23.91 -11.57 12.06
C ILE A 8 -23.67 -10.38 13.00
N SER A 9 -22.85 -10.61 14.02
CA SER A 9 -22.32 -9.54 14.87
C SER A 9 -21.64 -8.51 13.96
N ARG A 10 -22.29 -7.36 13.77
CA ARG A 10 -21.61 -6.16 13.29
C ARG A 10 -20.66 -5.74 14.39
N ARG A 11 -19.43 -6.26 14.37
CA ARG A 11 -18.33 -5.66 15.15
C ARG A 11 -18.24 -4.21 14.71
N SER A 12 -18.60 -3.30 15.61
CA SER A 12 -18.23 -1.91 15.49
C SER A 12 -16.72 -1.88 15.33
N TYR A 13 -16.23 -1.40 14.18
CA TYR A 13 -14.83 -1.05 14.01
C TYR A 13 -14.54 0.04 15.06
N GLY A 14 -13.99 -0.38 16.20
CA GLY A 14 -13.47 0.54 17.19
C GLY A 14 -12.45 1.43 16.48
N THR A 15 -12.45 2.71 16.83
CA THR A 15 -11.48 3.70 16.35
C THR A 15 -10.08 3.29 16.80
N ALA A 16 -9.44 2.37 16.07
CA ALA A 16 -8.02 2.14 16.20
C ALA A 16 -7.34 3.50 15.98
N ALA A 17 -6.44 3.88 16.88
CA ALA A 17 -5.60 5.05 16.64
C ALA A 17 -4.88 4.82 15.30
N THR A 18 -5.20 5.63 14.30
CA THR A 18 -4.75 5.49 12.90
C THR A 18 -3.94 6.70 12.50
N PHE A 19 -3.07 6.55 11.51
CA PHE A 19 -2.51 7.70 10.80
C PHE A 19 -3.62 8.44 10.03
N ARG A 20 -3.38 9.71 9.71
CA ARG A 20 -4.29 10.55 8.91
C ARG A 20 -3.62 10.98 7.63
N ALA A 21 -4.33 10.84 6.51
CA ALA A 21 -3.91 11.35 5.22
C ALA A 21 -3.74 12.88 5.26
N ALA A 22 -4.51 13.60 6.08
CA ALA A 22 -4.33 15.04 6.27
C ALA A 22 -2.91 15.41 6.73
N ASP A 23 -2.25 14.54 7.51
CA ASP A 23 -0.93 14.76 8.08
C ASP A 23 0.22 14.28 7.18
N THR A 24 -0.06 13.87 5.93
CA THR A 24 0.96 13.37 5.01
C THR A 24 2.05 14.42 4.75
N ILE A 25 3.29 14.05 5.03
CA ILE A 25 4.49 14.83 4.70
C ILE A 25 4.94 14.42 3.30
N VAL A 26 5.11 15.39 2.40
CA VAL A 26 5.56 15.13 1.02
C VAL A 26 6.96 15.70 0.80
N LYS A 27 7.91 14.82 0.45
CA LYS A 27 9.28 15.16 0.05
C LYS A 27 9.43 14.80 -1.42
N LYS A 28 9.51 15.79 -2.30
CA LYS A 28 9.65 15.58 -3.74
C LYS A 28 11.09 15.21 -4.11
N THR A 29 11.27 14.33 -5.08
CA THR A 29 12.57 14.13 -5.71
C THR A 29 13.03 15.40 -6.43
N GLN A 30 14.34 15.64 -6.48
CA GLN A 30 14.94 16.71 -7.28
C GLN A 30 15.12 16.29 -8.75
N HIS A 31 15.25 14.98 -8.99
CA HIS A 31 15.45 14.40 -10.32
C HIS A 31 14.54 13.17 -10.46
N GLY A 32 13.54 13.26 -11.34
CA GLY A 32 12.71 12.11 -11.69
C GLY A 32 13.43 11.16 -12.64
N ASN A 33 13.13 9.87 -12.54
CA ASN A 33 13.66 8.87 -13.45
C ASN A 33 13.04 9.02 -14.85
N ARG A 34 13.78 8.57 -15.86
CA ARG A 34 13.25 8.47 -17.22
C ARG A 34 12.13 7.42 -17.24
N LYS A 35 10.95 7.82 -17.71
CA LYS A 35 9.80 6.93 -17.85
C LYS A 35 10.08 5.89 -18.94
N PRO A 36 9.80 4.60 -18.68
CA PRO A 36 9.97 3.55 -19.68
C PRO A 36 8.98 3.72 -20.84
N ASP A 37 9.32 3.13 -21.98
CA ASP A 37 8.42 3.04 -23.13
C ASP A 37 7.22 2.15 -22.79
N SER A 38 6.01 2.64 -23.08
CA SER A 38 4.76 1.98 -22.67
C SER A 38 4.54 0.64 -23.38
N ASP A 39 5.17 0.42 -24.54
CA ASP A 39 5.05 -0.79 -25.34
C ASP A 39 6.05 -1.90 -24.92
N LYS A 40 6.99 -1.58 -24.02
CA LYS A 40 8.05 -2.50 -23.56
C LYS A 40 8.01 -2.75 -22.05
N LEU A 41 6.87 -2.46 -21.42
CA LEU A 41 6.71 -2.59 -19.97
C LEU A 41 6.70 -4.06 -19.54
N VAL A 42 7.68 -4.43 -18.71
CA VAL A 42 7.71 -5.71 -18.00
C VAL A 42 7.10 -5.52 -16.62
N PHE A 43 6.19 -6.42 -16.23
CA PHE A 43 5.51 -6.34 -14.94
C PHE A 43 6.50 -6.30 -13.77
N GLY A 44 6.43 -5.24 -12.96
CA GLY A 44 7.23 -5.09 -11.73
C GLY A 44 8.71 -4.76 -11.96
N ALA A 45 9.13 -4.44 -13.19
CA ALA A 45 10.52 -4.12 -13.50
C ALA A 45 10.89 -2.64 -13.29
N ASN A 46 9.91 -1.74 -13.37
CA ASN A 46 10.09 -0.30 -13.21
C ASN A 46 9.22 0.23 -12.07
N PHE A 47 9.75 1.20 -11.34
CA PHE A 47 9.07 1.85 -10.23
C PHE A 47 8.99 3.36 -10.48
N SER A 48 7.95 3.99 -9.92
CA SER A 48 7.79 5.44 -9.93
C SER A 48 8.78 6.14 -9.00
N ASP A 49 8.82 7.47 -9.06
CA ASP A 49 9.83 8.27 -8.37
C ASP A 49 9.67 8.30 -6.85
N HIS A 50 8.45 8.09 -6.35
CA HIS A 50 8.15 8.19 -4.92
C HIS A 50 7.55 6.89 -4.36
N MET A 51 7.67 6.75 -3.05
CA MET A 51 6.98 5.73 -2.26
C MET A 51 6.30 6.36 -1.05
N LEU A 52 5.24 5.72 -0.56
CA LEU A 52 4.63 6.03 0.73
C LEU A 52 5.27 5.15 1.82
N THR A 53 5.56 5.70 2.99
CA THR A 53 5.94 4.95 4.20
C THR A 53 5.17 5.45 5.41
N ILE A 54 4.78 4.52 6.29
CA ILE A 54 4.11 4.81 7.56
C ILE A 54 4.61 3.80 8.59
N LYS A 55 5.27 4.29 9.62
CA LYS A 55 5.78 3.46 10.72
C LYS A 55 4.72 3.28 11.80
N HIS A 56 4.81 2.16 12.52
CA HIS A 56 4.00 1.88 13.68
C HIS A 56 4.84 1.24 14.78
N THR A 57 4.64 1.67 16.02
CA THR A 57 5.08 0.92 17.19
C THR A 57 3.92 0.71 18.16
N THR A 58 3.95 -0.36 18.97
CA THR A 58 2.94 -0.56 20.03
C THR A 58 2.97 0.52 21.10
N ALA A 59 4.10 1.20 21.29
CA ALA A 59 4.26 2.28 22.27
C ALA A 59 3.69 3.63 21.80
N SER A 60 3.83 3.96 20.51
CA SER A 60 3.45 5.27 19.96
C SER A 60 2.28 5.23 18.97
N GLY A 61 1.84 4.03 18.57
CA GLY A 61 0.88 3.85 17.48
C GLY A 61 1.48 4.20 16.12
N TRP A 62 0.60 4.54 15.18
CA TRP A 62 0.99 4.96 13.83
C TRP A 62 1.61 6.36 13.81
N GLU A 63 2.74 6.49 13.12
CA GLU A 63 3.37 7.77 12.81
C GLU A 63 2.67 8.47 11.63
N LYS A 64 3.10 9.71 11.33
CA LYS A 64 2.59 10.46 10.17
C LYS A 64 2.98 9.77 8.86
N PRO A 65 2.09 9.74 7.84
CA PRO A 65 2.45 9.21 6.54
C PRO A 65 3.50 10.08 5.85
N VAL A 66 4.48 9.47 5.19
CA VAL A 66 5.52 10.17 4.45
C VAL A 66 5.54 9.68 3.01
N ILE A 67 5.36 10.60 2.05
CA ILE A 67 5.64 10.36 0.63
C ILE A 67 7.02 10.94 0.35
N GLU A 68 7.95 10.10 -0.08
CA GLU A 68 9.35 10.49 -0.31
C GLU A 68 9.96 9.73 -1.49
N PRO A 69 11.14 10.13 -2.01
CA PRO A 69 11.76 9.43 -3.13
C PRO A 69 11.94 7.94 -2.84
N LEU A 70 11.71 7.11 -3.86
CA LEU A 70 11.91 5.67 -3.76
C LEU A 70 13.33 5.36 -3.30
N LYS A 71 13.45 4.52 -2.27
CA LYS A 71 14.73 4.10 -1.69
C LYS A 71 14.66 2.68 -1.14
N SER A 72 15.82 2.08 -0.94
CA SER A 72 15.93 0.82 -0.22
C SER A 72 15.41 0.96 1.22
N LEU A 73 14.81 -0.12 1.73
CA LEU A 73 14.42 -0.21 3.13
C LEU A 73 15.62 -0.66 3.96
N GLU A 74 15.92 0.09 5.03
CA GLU A 74 16.88 -0.32 6.06
C GLU A 74 16.14 -1.19 7.09
N ILE A 75 16.38 -2.51 7.05
CA ILE A 75 15.70 -3.49 7.91
C ILE A 75 16.76 -4.21 8.75
N HIS A 76 16.54 -4.26 10.07
CA HIS A 76 17.40 -5.02 10.97
C HIS A 76 17.36 -6.51 10.60
N PRO A 77 18.48 -7.24 10.59
CA PRO A 77 18.51 -8.65 10.14
C PRO A 77 17.68 -9.59 11.01
N GLY A 78 17.40 -9.22 12.26
CA GLY A 78 16.50 -9.94 13.17
C GLY A 78 15.01 -9.61 12.99
N ALA A 79 14.63 -8.80 12.00
CA ALA A 79 13.23 -8.39 11.79
C ALA A 79 12.32 -9.58 11.48
N LYS A 80 11.18 -9.69 12.17
CA LYS A 80 10.24 -10.81 12.04
C LYS A 80 9.80 -11.10 10.60
N VAL A 81 9.69 -10.10 9.73
CA VAL A 81 9.42 -10.28 8.29
C VAL A 81 10.41 -11.25 7.62
N LEU A 82 11.69 -11.19 8.00
CA LEU A 82 12.77 -12.00 7.40
C LEU A 82 12.82 -13.44 7.94
N HIS A 83 12.16 -13.73 9.06
CA HIS A 83 12.24 -15.03 9.75
C HIS A 83 10.91 -15.79 9.76
N TYR A 84 9.80 -15.06 9.87
CA TYR A 84 8.47 -15.64 10.11
C TYR A 84 7.43 -15.18 9.09
N ALA A 85 7.85 -14.54 8.00
CA ALA A 85 6.97 -14.01 6.95
C ALA A 85 5.80 -13.21 7.54
N THR A 86 6.07 -12.39 8.57
CA THR A 86 5.08 -11.48 9.17
C THR A 86 4.85 -10.31 8.22
N GLU A 87 4.18 -10.58 7.11
CA GLU A 87 3.99 -9.65 6.01
C GLU A 87 2.69 -9.94 5.24
N ILE A 88 2.12 -8.88 4.67
CA ILE A 88 0.97 -8.93 3.77
C ILE A 88 1.16 -7.90 2.65
N PHE A 89 0.50 -8.11 1.52
CA PHE A 89 0.50 -7.13 0.44
C PHE A 89 -0.87 -7.04 -0.25
N GLU A 90 -1.03 -6.00 -1.05
CA GLU A 90 -2.17 -5.79 -1.94
C GLU A 90 -1.74 -5.53 -3.37
N GLY A 91 -2.72 -5.61 -4.28
CA GLY A 91 -2.52 -5.38 -5.70
C GLY A 91 -3.71 -4.69 -6.33
N LEU A 92 -3.53 -3.44 -6.72
CA LEU A 92 -4.53 -2.64 -7.42
C LEU A 92 -3.88 -1.79 -8.51
N LYS A 93 -4.71 -1.13 -9.33
CA LYS A 93 -4.24 -0.39 -10.51
C LYS A 93 -4.88 0.98 -10.61
N ALA A 94 -4.10 1.93 -11.12
CA ALA A 94 -4.55 3.20 -11.65
C ALA A 94 -4.53 3.19 -13.18
N TYR A 95 -5.59 3.74 -13.77
CA TYR A 95 -5.84 3.75 -15.20
C TYR A 95 -6.00 5.20 -15.66
N ARG A 96 -5.36 5.57 -16.77
CA ARG A 96 -5.65 6.82 -17.46
C ARG A 96 -6.74 6.57 -18.49
N GLY A 97 -7.89 7.22 -18.32
CA GLY A 97 -8.95 7.17 -19.33
C GLY A 97 -8.61 8.00 -20.56
N ASN A 98 -9.35 7.78 -21.66
CA ASN A 98 -9.24 8.58 -22.88
C ASN A 98 -9.53 10.07 -22.65
N ASP A 99 -10.22 10.40 -21.55
CA ASP A 99 -10.46 11.78 -21.09
C ASP A 99 -9.31 12.37 -20.26
N GLY A 100 -8.16 11.67 -20.21
CA GLY A 100 -6.96 12.06 -19.45
C GLY A 100 -7.06 11.85 -17.94
N LYS A 101 -8.25 11.53 -17.40
CA LYS A 101 -8.46 11.38 -15.95
C LYS A 101 -7.94 10.03 -15.45
N ILE A 102 -7.26 10.07 -14.30
CA ILE A 102 -6.76 8.88 -13.60
C ILE A 102 -7.86 8.33 -12.69
N ARG A 103 -8.06 7.00 -12.74
CA ARG A 103 -9.08 6.29 -11.94
C ARG A 103 -8.49 5.07 -11.27
N LEU A 104 -8.98 4.76 -10.08
CA LEU A 104 -8.73 3.49 -9.38
C LEU A 104 -9.94 2.58 -9.55
N PHE A 105 -9.72 1.29 -9.76
CA PHE A 105 -10.81 0.31 -9.90
C PHE A 105 -11.11 -0.36 -8.55
N ARG A 106 -12.30 -0.07 -7.99
CA ARG A 106 -12.80 -0.64 -6.72
C ARG A 106 -11.75 -0.70 -5.60
N PRO A 107 -11.02 0.40 -5.32
CA PRO A 107 -9.92 0.36 -4.37
C PRO A 107 -10.36 0.01 -2.94
N ASP A 108 -11.61 0.30 -2.59
CA ASP A 108 -12.23 -0.02 -1.30
C ASP A 108 -12.21 -1.52 -0.99
N LEU A 109 -12.32 -2.38 -2.02
CA LEU A 109 -12.24 -3.83 -1.84
C LEU A 109 -10.85 -4.29 -1.43
N ASN A 110 -9.81 -3.67 -2.00
CA ASN A 110 -8.43 -3.98 -1.67
C ASN A 110 -8.12 -3.54 -0.23
N MET A 111 -8.63 -2.38 0.20
CA MET A 111 -8.48 -1.93 1.60
C MET A 111 -9.16 -2.89 2.58
N ARG A 112 -10.38 -3.37 2.26
CA ARG A 112 -11.06 -4.37 3.10
C ARG A 112 -10.29 -5.69 3.20
N ARG A 113 -9.74 -6.16 2.07
CA ARG A 113 -8.93 -7.39 2.05
C ARG A 113 -7.62 -7.20 2.82
N MET A 114 -6.93 -6.07 2.66
CA MET A 114 -5.71 -5.75 3.41
C MET A 114 -5.95 -5.73 4.93
N LEU A 115 -7.07 -5.14 5.39
CA LEU A 115 -7.43 -5.14 6.82
C LEU A 115 -7.70 -6.55 7.35
N THR A 116 -8.40 -7.38 6.56
CA THR A 116 -8.65 -8.79 6.92
C THR A 116 -7.32 -9.56 7.03
N SER A 117 -6.39 -9.33 6.12
CA SER A 117 -5.05 -9.91 6.15
C SER A 117 -4.22 -9.41 7.34
N ALA A 118 -4.30 -8.11 7.67
CA ALA A 118 -3.58 -7.54 8.80
C ALA A 118 -4.03 -8.17 10.13
N GLU A 119 -5.35 -8.28 10.35
CA GLU A 119 -5.91 -8.96 11.52
C GLU A 119 -5.46 -10.42 11.59
N ARG A 120 -5.48 -11.14 10.45
CA ARG A 120 -5.08 -12.55 10.39
C ARG A 120 -3.59 -12.75 10.70
N SER A 121 -2.74 -11.83 10.25
CA SER A 121 -1.29 -11.87 10.43
C SER A 121 -0.82 -11.17 11.71
N VAL A 122 -1.76 -10.74 12.58
CA VAL A 122 -1.48 -10.05 13.85
C VAL A 122 -0.64 -8.78 13.66
N LEU A 123 -0.79 -8.14 12.50
CA LEU A 123 -0.22 -6.83 12.18
C LEU A 123 -1.16 -5.71 12.64
N PRO A 124 -0.65 -4.49 12.90
CA PRO A 124 -1.50 -3.38 13.32
C PRO A 124 -2.55 -3.06 12.26
N THR A 125 -3.79 -2.89 12.68
CA THR A 125 -4.88 -2.41 11.82
C THR A 125 -4.84 -0.89 11.69
N PHE A 126 -5.56 -0.36 10.71
CA PHE A 126 -5.60 1.06 10.36
C PHE A 126 -6.96 1.43 9.73
N ASP A 127 -7.20 2.72 9.48
CA ASP A 127 -8.36 3.14 8.68
C ASP A 127 -8.06 2.99 7.18
N GLY A 128 -8.81 2.11 6.52
CA GLY A 128 -8.64 1.84 5.09
C GLY A 128 -8.93 3.05 4.19
N GLN A 129 -9.75 4.01 4.62
CA GLN A 129 -9.97 5.25 3.87
C GLN A 129 -8.77 6.19 3.97
N GLU A 130 -8.15 6.29 5.14
CA GLU A 130 -6.94 7.09 5.32
C GLU A 130 -5.79 6.56 4.46
N LEU A 131 -5.61 5.23 4.38
CA LEU A 131 -4.63 4.64 3.47
C LEU A 131 -4.97 4.93 2.01
N LEU A 132 -6.24 4.80 1.62
CA LEU A 132 -6.67 5.08 0.26
C LEU A 132 -6.42 6.54 -0.14
N GLU A 133 -6.67 7.50 0.74
CA GLU A 133 -6.34 8.90 0.49
C GLU A 133 -4.82 9.14 0.38
N CYS A 134 -3.99 8.46 1.19
CA CYS A 134 -2.54 8.51 1.03
C CYS A 134 -2.09 7.94 -0.33
N ILE A 135 -2.67 6.82 -0.77
CA ILE A 135 -2.40 6.22 -2.09
C ILE A 135 -2.80 7.19 -3.21
N LYS A 136 -3.96 7.85 -3.11
CA LYS A 136 -4.40 8.86 -4.09
C LYS A 136 -3.40 10.02 -4.16
N LYS A 137 -2.89 10.51 -3.02
CA LYS A 137 -1.85 11.55 -2.99
C LYS A 137 -0.56 11.09 -3.67
N LEU A 138 -0.11 9.86 -3.41
CA LEU A 138 1.07 9.29 -4.07
C LEU A 138 0.88 9.18 -5.59
N VAL A 139 -0.23 8.59 -6.03
CA VAL A 139 -0.55 8.46 -7.47
C VAL A 139 -0.72 9.82 -8.14
N HIS A 140 -1.23 10.83 -7.43
CA HIS A 140 -1.34 12.19 -7.95
C HIS A 140 0.03 12.86 -8.10
N LEU A 141 0.95 12.66 -7.13
CA LEU A 141 2.32 13.15 -7.22
C LEU A 141 3.06 12.51 -8.40
N ASP A 142 2.88 11.20 -8.59
CA ASP A 142 3.46 10.42 -9.68
C ASP A 142 2.50 10.27 -10.88
N ALA A 143 1.59 11.23 -11.10
CA ALA A 143 0.55 11.10 -12.11
C ALA A 143 1.09 10.81 -13.51
N ASP A 144 2.24 11.35 -13.87
CA ASP A 144 2.88 11.13 -15.18
C ASP A 144 3.39 9.69 -15.37
N TRP A 145 3.55 8.92 -14.30
CA TRP A 145 3.89 7.49 -14.37
C TRP A 145 2.69 6.61 -14.75
N VAL A 146 1.46 7.13 -14.67
CA VAL A 146 0.29 6.42 -15.20
C VAL A 146 0.33 6.47 -16.73
N PRO A 147 0.53 5.32 -17.42
CA PRO A 147 0.76 5.29 -18.86
C PRO A 147 -0.33 6.03 -19.64
N GLN A 148 0.08 6.72 -20.70
CA GLN A 148 -0.85 7.27 -21.70
C GLN A 148 -1.19 6.18 -22.73
N SER A 149 -1.82 5.11 -22.25
CA SER A 149 -2.16 3.94 -23.06
C SER A 149 -3.44 3.30 -22.53
N THR A 150 -4.21 2.70 -23.43
CA THR A 150 -5.40 1.90 -23.09
C THR A 150 -5.08 0.46 -22.69
N SER A 151 -3.86 -0.01 -22.97
CA SER A 151 -3.39 -1.37 -22.68
C SER A 151 -2.45 -1.45 -21.47
N SER A 152 -1.90 -0.31 -21.04
CA SER A 152 -0.95 -0.22 -19.94
C SER A 152 -1.53 0.56 -18.74
N THR A 153 -1.06 0.23 -17.54
CA THR A 153 -1.61 0.75 -16.28
C THR A 153 -0.51 1.05 -15.28
N LEU A 154 -0.80 1.84 -14.24
CA LEU A 154 0.10 1.94 -13.09
C LEU A 154 -0.34 0.92 -12.04
N TYR A 155 0.53 -0.03 -11.73
CA TYR A 155 0.29 -0.97 -10.64
C TYR A 155 0.70 -0.35 -9.30
N ILE A 156 -0.10 -0.58 -8.27
CA ILE A 156 0.06 -0.05 -6.92
C ILE A 156 0.24 -1.25 -5.99
N ARG A 157 1.30 -1.24 -5.20
CA ARG A 157 1.68 -2.32 -4.28
C ARG A 157 1.76 -1.81 -2.84
N PRO A 158 0.64 -1.77 -2.11
CA PRO A 158 0.68 -1.63 -0.66
C PRO A 158 1.24 -2.89 -0.01
N THR A 159 2.09 -2.71 0.99
CA THR A 159 2.76 -3.79 1.72
C THR A 159 2.82 -3.40 3.20
N LEU A 160 2.57 -4.34 4.10
CA LEU A 160 2.71 -4.14 5.54
C LEU A 160 3.55 -5.29 6.13
N ILE A 161 4.64 -4.94 6.82
CA ILE A 161 5.64 -5.88 7.33
C ILE A 161 5.94 -5.66 8.82
N GLY A 162 6.22 -6.74 9.55
CA GLY A 162 6.69 -6.70 10.94
C GLY A 162 8.20 -6.50 11.02
N THR A 163 8.64 -5.38 11.58
CA THR A 163 10.05 -4.92 11.55
C THR A 163 10.80 -5.09 12.88
N GLU A 164 10.12 -5.56 13.93
CA GLU A 164 10.71 -5.67 15.26
C GLU A 164 12.00 -6.54 15.27
N PRO A 165 13.12 -6.04 15.81
CA PRO A 165 14.43 -6.68 15.74
C PRO A 165 14.59 -7.80 16.78
N THR A 166 13.75 -8.83 16.72
CA THR A 166 13.79 -9.99 17.64
C THR A 166 13.44 -11.30 16.96
N LEU A 167 14.10 -12.37 17.38
CA LEU A 167 13.80 -13.75 16.97
C LEU A 167 12.71 -14.41 17.84
N GLY A 168 12.11 -13.68 18.79
CA GLY A 168 10.95 -14.19 19.52
C GLY A 168 9.77 -14.37 18.57
N VAL A 169 9.04 -15.50 18.65
CA VAL A 169 7.81 -15.70 17.88
C VAL A 169 6.65 -15.08 18.65
N SER A 170 6.18 -13.93 18.16
CA SER A 170 5.10 -13.13 18.77
C SER A 170 4.57 -12.12 17.75
N ALA A 171 3.45 -11.46 18.08
CA ALA A 171 3.02 -10.26 17.36
C ALA A 171 4.15 -9.21 17.31
N PRO A 172 4.36 -8.53 16.18
CA PRO A 172 5.41 -7.51 16.05
C PRO A 172 5.06 -6.26 16.85
N ASN A 173 6.01 -5.78 17.67
CA ASN A 173 5.89 -4.47 18.32
C ASN A 173 6.20 -3.29 17.39
N GLU A 174 6.92 -3.54 16.31
CA GLU A 174 7.25 -2.55 15.27
C GLU A 174 6.79 -3.05 13.91
N SER A 175 6.21 -2.16 13.11
CA SER A 175 5.76 -2.48 11.76
C SER A 175 5.95 -1.32 10.80
N LEU A 176 6.07 -1.64 9.51
CA LEU A 176 6.16 -0.67 8.44
C LEU A 176 5.11 -0.96 7.38
N LEU A 177 4.23 0.02 7.12
CA LEU A 177 3.39 0.06 5.94
C LEU A 177 4.12 0.88 4.87
N PHE A 178 4.22 0.36 3.65
CA PHE A 178 4.73 1.12 2.52
C PHE A 178 3.94 0.86 1.23
N VAL A 179 3.99 1.80 0.30
CA VAL A 179 3.38 1.67 -1.02
C VAL A 179 4.39 2.07 -2.08
N VAL A 180 4.65 1.17 -3.02
CA VAL A 180 5.39 1.47 -4.26
C VAL A 180 4.45 1.38 -5.44
N THR A 181 4.75 2.12 -6.50
CA THR A 181 4.00 2.04 -7.76
C THR A 181 4.94 1.84 -8.94
N GLY A 182 4.41 1.32 -10.04
CA GLY A 182 5.21 1.07 -11.24
C GLY A 182 4.34 0.83 -12.48
N PRO A 183 4.75 1.31 -13.66
CA PRO A 183 3.99 1.09 -14.89
C PRO A 183 4.08 -0.38 -15.31
N VAL A 184 2.94 -0.94 -15.75
CA VAL A 184 2.85 -2.33 -16.22
C VAL A 184 2.07 -2.39 -17.53
N GLY A 185 2.57 -3.21 -18.47
CA GLY A 185 1.94 -3.47 -19.75
C GLY A 185 0.82 -4.51 -19.66
N PRO A 186 0.27 -4.92 -20.82
CA PRO A 186 -0.70 -6.00 -20.90
C PRO A 186 -0.04 -7.35 -20.52
N TYR A 187 -0.81 -8.22 -19.85
CA TYR A 187 -0.33 -9.57 -19.50
C TYR A 187 -0.33 -10.54 -20.69
N PHE A 188 -1.19 -10.30 -21.67
CA PHE A 188 -1.31 -11.11 -22.89
C PHE A 188 -0.97 -10.23 -24.08
N PRO A 189 -0.05 -10.64 -24.96
CA PRO A 189 0.19 -9.94 -26.22
C PRO A 189 -1.07 -10.03 -27.09
N THR A 190 -1.45 -8.91 -27.71
CA THR A 190 -2.48 -8.84 -28.76
C THR A 190 -1.85 -8.92 -30.13
#